data_AF-A0AAD6UMX5-F1
#
_entry.id   AF-A0AAD6UMX5-F1
#
_cell.length_a   1.000
_cell.length_b   1.000
_cell.length_c   1.000
_cell.angle_alpha   90.00
_cell.angle_beta   90.00
_cell.angle_gamma   90.00
#
_symmetry.space_group_name_H-M   'P 1'
#
loop_
_entity.id
_entity.type
_entity.pdbx_description
1 polymer ?
#
loop_
_entity_poly.entity_id
_entity_poly.type
_entity_poly.pdbx_seq_one_letter_code
_entity_poly.pdbx_strand_id
1 'polypeptide(L)'
;ERAIDAAAQEIRHGQTVSEAAARHGVKPATAWHRANGRVSRYAAREAQQALTHAEEDQLVADLDMLDRLGIRLTHAMVKARAEGIRRSRGVSRPLSAQWVGQHFVRRHPEIRTALSRPKDRVRLN
;
A
#
# COMPACT_ATOMS: atom_id res chain seq x y z
N GLU A 1 0.49 -11.32 2.56
CA GLU A 1 -0.46 -11.26 3.70
C GLU A 1 -1.68 -12.14 3.50
N ARG A 2 -2.34 -12.12 2.34
CA ARG A 2 -3.53 -12.94 2.03
C ARG A 2 -3.45 -14.41 2.48
N ALA A 3 -2.35 -15.11 2.22
CA ALA A 3 -2.17 -16.51 2.64
C ALA A 3 -2.12 -16.70 4.18
N ILE A 4 -1.54 -15.75 4.92
CA ILE A 4 -1.49 -15.78 6.38
C ILE A 4 -2.88 -15.50 6.96
N ASP A 5 -3.62 -14.57 6.36
CA ASP A 5 -4.96 -14.19 6.82
C ASP A 5 -5.98 -15.30 6.53
N ALA A 6 -5.85 -15.99 5.39
CA ALA A 6 -6.63 -17.17 5.04
C ALA A 6 -6.37 -18.34 6.01
N ALA A 7 -5.09 -18.68 6.28
CA ALA A 7 -4.74 -19.69 7.27
C ALA A 7 -5.28 -19.34 8.68
N ALA A 8 -5.24 -18.06 9.06
CA ALA A 8 -5.77 -17.61 10.35
C ALA A 8 -7.30 -17.71 10.45
N GLN A 9 -8.03 -17.47 9.36
CA GLN A 9 -9.47 -17.69 9.31
C GLN A 9 -9.81 -19.17 9.51
N GLU A 10 -9.08 -20.07 8.87
CA GLU A 10 -9.33 -21.51 8.98
C GLU A 10 -9.07 -22.05 10.38
N ILE A 11 -8.04 -21.53 11.06
CA ILE A 11 -7.80 -21.81 12.48
C ILE A 11 -8.99 -21.35 13.33
N ARG A 12 -9.55 -20.15 13.04
CA ARG A 12 -10.76 -19.66 13.74
C ARG A 12 -12.01 -20.49 13.43
N HIS A 13 -12.07 -21.11 12.26
CA HIS A 13 -13.14 -22.04 11.87
C HIS A 13 -12.95 -23.46 12.43
N GLY A 14 -11.90 -23.70 13.23
CA GLY A 14 -11.70 -24.96 13.95
C GLY A 14 -10.68 -25.92 13.31
N GLN A 15 -9.98 -25.51 12.25
CA GLN A 15 -8.88 -26.32 11.71
C GLN A 15 -7.65 -26.26 12.60
N THR A 16 -6.84 -27.31 12.55
CA THR A 16 -5.57 -27.32 13.28
C THR A 16 -4.59 -26.32 12.68
N VAL A 17 -3.76 -25.72 13.53
CA VAL A 17 -2.75 -24.72 13.11
C VAL A 17 -1.80 -25.29 12.06
N SER A 18 -1.38 -26.54 12.22
CA SER A 18 -0.44 -27.19 11.31
C SER A 18 -1.03 -27.39 9.92
N GLU A 19 -2.28 -27.84 9.85
CA GLU A 19 -2.98 -28.13 8.60
C GLU A 19 -3.30 -26.85 7.81
N ALA A 20 -3.87 -25.84 8.46
CA ALA A 20 -4.13 -24.55 7.84
C ALA A 20 -2.82 -23.89 7.37
N ALA A 21 -1.76 -23.97 8.18
CA ALA A 21 -0.47 -23.41 7.82
C ALA A 21 0.18 -24.13 6.63
N ALA A 22 0.14 -25.46 6.60
CA ALA A 22 0.67 -26.26 5.49
C ALA A 22 -0.08 -26.00 4.19
N ARG A 23 -1.43 -25.92 4.25
CA ARG A 23 -2.29 -25.66 3.09
C ARG A 23 -2.01 -24.32 2.41
N HIS A 24 -1.65 -23.30 3.20
CA HIS A 24 -1.33 -21.96 2.70
C HIS A 24 0.17 -21.68 2.59
N GLY A 25 1.03 -22.67 2.85
CA GLY A 25 2.49 -22.52 2.76
C GLY A 25 3.08 -21.51 3.75
N VAL A 26 2.45 -21.32 4.91
CA VAL A 26 2.89 -20.36 5.94
C VAL A 26 3.43 -21.07 7.17
N LYS A 27 4.24 -20.39 7.99
CA LYS A 27 4.75 -20.97 9.24
C LYS A 27 3.61 -21.12 10.26
N PRO A 28 3.47 -22.26 10.96
CA PRO A 28 2.43 -22.49 11.96
C PRO A 28 2.33 -21.39 13.02
N ALA A 29 3.46 -20.97 13.58
CA ALA A 29 3.51 -19.88 14.56
C ALA A 29 2.97 -18.55 14.02
N THR A 30 3.20 -18.26 12.73
CA THR A 30 2.71 -17.03 12.09
C THR A 30 1.19 -17.07 11.91
N ALA A 31 0.64 -18.21 11.48
CA ALA A 31 -0.81 -18.39 11.36
C ALA A 31 -1.51 -18.34 12.73
N TRP A 32 -0.92 -18.99 13.76
CA TRP A 32 -1.44 -18.95 15.13
C TRP A 32 -1.44 -17.53 15.71
N HIS A 33 -0.34 -16.78 15.58
CA HIS A 33 -0.28 -15.39 16.03
C HIS A 33 -1.35 -14.54 15.34
N ARG A 34 -1.57 -14.74 14.04
CA ARG A 34 -2.60 -14.02 13.29
C ARG A 34 -4.02 -14.41 13.72
N ALA A 35 -4.26 -15.69 14.00
CA ALA A 35 -5.54 -16.16 14.51
C ALA A 35 -5.89 -15.52 15.87
N ASN A 36 -4.88 -15.35 16.73
CA ASN A 36 -4.98 -14.70 18.05
C ASN A 36 -4.90 -13.16 18.00
N GLY A 37 -5.16 -12.53 16.86
CA GLY A 37 -5.31 -11.08 16.75
C GLY A 37 -4.02 -10.28 16.57
N ARG A 38 -2.86 -10.92 16.39
CA ARG A 38 -1.62 -10.18 16.09
C ARG A 38 -1.68 -9.60 14.67
N VAL A 39 -1.87 -8.28 14.60
CA VAL A 39 -1.81 -7.52 13.36
C VAL A 39 -0.40 -7.56 12.74
N SER A 40 -0.31 -7.36 11.43
CA SER A 40 1.00 -7.36 10.78
C SER A 40 1.80 -6.13 11.18
N ARG A 41 3.12 -6.17 11.01
CA ARG A 41 3.96 -4.98 11.19
C ARG A 41 3.57 -3.85 10.24
N TYR A 42 2.96 -4.17 9.10
CA TYR A 42 2.44 -3.21 8.14
C TYR A 42 1.19 -2.53 8.71
N ALA A 43 0.16 -3.31 9.09
CA ALA A 43 -1.07 -2.85 9.75
C ALA A 43 -0.80 -2.09 11.05
N ALA A 44 0.08 -2.60 11.91
CA ALA A 44 0.44 -1.96 13.18
C ALA A 44 1.06 -0.56 12.98
N ARG A 45 1.69 -0.30 11.84
CA ARG A 45 2.31 0.99 11.52
C ARG A 45 1.37 1.96 10.85
N GLU A 46 0.17 1.55 10.45
CA GLU A 46 -0.83 2.37 9.75
C GLU A 46 -1.14 3.66 10.52
N ALA A 47 -1.29 3.60 11.84
CA ALA A 47 -1.54 4.77 12.69
C ALA A 47 -0.42 5.84 12.65
N GLN A 48 0.79 5.46 12.20
CA GLN A 48 1.93 6.38 12.08
C GLN A 48 2.09 6.91 10.64
N GLN A 49 1.28 6.41 9.70
CA GLN A 49 1.33 6.81 8.29
C GLN A 49 0.46 8.05 8.06
N ALA A 50 0.75 8.76 6.96
CA ALA A 50 -0.03 9.94 6.58
C ALA A 50 -1.35 9.59 5.89
N LEU A 51 -1.45 8.37 5.37
CA LEU A 51 -2.62 7.77 4.72
C LEU A 51 -2.83 6.37 5.32
N THR A 52 -4.07 5.94 5.43
CA THR A 52 -4.44 4.54 5.73
C THR A 52 -4.14 3.66 4.53
N HIS A 53 -4.04 2.34 4.73
CA HIS A 53 -3.78 1.41 3.63
C HIS A 53 -4.86 1.47 2.55
N ALA A 54 -6.13 1.56 2.93
CA ALA A 54 -7.23 1.73 1.96
C ALA A 54 -7.12 3.01 1.11
N GLU A 55 -6.52 4.07 1.66
CA GLU A 55 -6.29 5.30 0.90
C GLU A 55 -5.06 5.22 0.02
N GLU A 56 -4.00 4.54 0.48
CA GLU A 56 -2.85 4.26 -0.37
C GLU A 56 -3.27 3.39 -1.54
N ASP A 57 -4.10 2.38 -1.32
CA ASP A 57 -4.66 1.52 -2.38
C ASP A 57 -5.49 2.33 -3.39
N GLN A 58 -6.36 3.22 -2.91
CA GLN A 58 -7.12 4.12 -3.79
C GLN A 58 -6.19 5.06 -4.57
N LEU A 59 -5.17 5.62 -3.92
CA LEU A 59 -4.19 6.48 -4.58
C LEU A 59 -3.41 5.72 -5.65
N VAL A 60 -3.01 4.47 -5.38
CA VAL A 60 -2.32 3.62 -6.36
C VAL A 60 -3.23 3.30 -7.54
N ALA A 61 -4.51 2.97 -7.30
CA ALA A 61 -5.48 2.73 -8.36
C ALA A 61 -5.69 3.98 -9.25
N ASP A 62 -5.81 5.15 -8.64
CA ASP A 62 -5.90 6.43 -9.36
C ASP A 62 -4.66 6.68 -10.21
N LEU A 63 -3.46 6.43 -9.68
CA LEU A 63 -2.19 6.62 -10.38
C LEU A 63 -2.02 5.61 -11.53
N ASP A 64 -2.43 4.35 -11.35
CA ASP A 64 -2.43 3.33 -12.39
C ASP A 64 -3.39 3.73 -13.53
N MET A 65 -4.58 4.23 -13.20
CA MET A 65 -5.52 4.75 -14.19
C MET A 65 -4.91 5.91 -15.00
N LEU A 66 -4.23 6.86 -14.33
CA LEU A 66 -3.54 7.96 -15.02
C LEU A 66 -2.41 7.46 -15.93
N ASP A 67 -1.62 6.48 -15.48
CA ASP A 67 -0.55 5.88 -16.29
C ASP A 67 -1.12 5.18 -17.54
N ARG A 68 -2.23 4.43 -17.40
CA ARG A 68 -2.96 3.80 -18.51
C ARG A 68 -3.52 4.81 -19.50
N LEU A 69 -3.92 5.99 -19.02
CA LEU A 69 -4.35 7.11 -19.86
C LEU A 69 -3.18 7.83 -20.55
N GLY A 70 -1.94 7.37 -20.35
CA GLY A 70 -0.73 7.99 -20.90
C GLY A 70 -0.34 9.28 -20.19
N ILE A 71 -0.96 9.60 -19.05
CA ILE A 71 -0.63 10.79 -18.28
C ILE A 71 0.63 10.51 -17.48
N ARG A 72 1.65 11.34 -17.72
CA ARG A 72 2.89 11.32 -16.97
C ARG A 72 2.64 11.58 -15.48
N LEU A 73 3.01 10.60 -14.65
CA LEU A 73 3.05 10.78 -13.21
C LEU A 73 4.24 11.64 -12.79
N THR A 74 4.02 12.55 -11.84
CA THR A 74 5.07 13.37 -11.24
C THR A 74 4.97 13.32 -9.71
N HIS A 75 6.09 13.55 -9.02
CA HIS A 75 6.11 13.61 -7.55
C HIS A 75 5.13 14.65 -7.00
N ALA A 76 5.00 15.80 -7.68
CA ALA A 76 4.07 16.86 -7.30
C ALA A 76 2.60 16.40 -7.42
N MET A 77 2.25 15.70 -8.49
CA MET A 77 0.89 15.17 -8.69
C MET A 77 0.54 14.12 -7.63
N VAL A 78 1.45 13.17 -7.36
CA VAL A 78 1.24 12.15 -6.32
C VAL A 78 1.00 12.82 -4.96
N LYS A 79 1.83 13.82 -4.62
CA LYS A 79 1.68 14.59 -3.38
C LYS A 79 0.34 15.34 -3.33
N ALA A 80 -0.04 16.03 -4.40
CA ALA A 80 -1.28 16.79 -4.47
C ALA A 80 -2.53 15.89 -4.33
N ARG A 81 -2.53 14.72 -4.97
CA ARG A 81 -3.61 13.74 -4.85
C ARG A 81 -3.70 13.18 -3.43
N ALA A 82 -2.56 12.80 -2.85
CA ALA A 82 -2.49 12.36 -1.46
C ALA A 82 -2.97 13.43 -0.47
N GLU A 83 -2.63 14.70 -0.68
CA GLU A 83 -3.14 15.81 0.14
C GLU A 83 -4.64 16.04 -0.05
N GLY A 84 -5.18 15.83 -1.26
CA GLY A 84 -6.62 15.86 -1.51
C GLY A 84 -7.38 14.83 -0.67
N ILE A 85 -6.87 13.60 -0.63
CA ILE A 85 -7.40 12.52 0.21
C ILE A 85 -7.32 12.89 1.70
N ARG A 86 -6.20 13.46 2.16
CA ARG A 86 -6.07 13.90 3.57
C ARG A 86 -7.01 15.05 3.92
N ARG A 87 -7.22 15.99 2.99
CA ARG A 87 -8.15 17.11 3.18
C ARG A 87 -9.60 16.65 3.28
N SER A 88 -10.01 15.61 2.55
CA SER A 88 -11.38 15.07 2.68
C SER A 88 -11.63 14.45 4.07
N ARG A 89 -10.58 14.04 4.78
CA ARG A 89 -10.63 13.62 6.20
C ARG A 89 -10.53 14.76 7.21
N GLY A 90 -10.46 16.01 6.76
CA GLY A 90 -10.25 17.17 7.64
C GLY A 90 -8.81 17.37 8.10
N VAL A 91 -7.84 16.62 7.56
CA VAL A 91 -6.42 16.78 7.89
C VAL A 91 -5.79 17.81 6.94
N SER A 92 -5.55 19.01 7.44
CA SER A 92 -4.98 20.12 6.65
C SER A 92 -3.45 20.20 6.66
N ARG A 93 -2.76 19.37 7.46
CA ARG A 93 -1.29 19.43 7.56
C ARG A 93 -0.65 18.93 6.25
N PRO A 94 0.24 19.72 5.60
CA PRO A 94 0.87 19.31 4.34
C PRO A 94 1.77 18.08 4.52
N LEU A 95 1.94 17.31 3.45
CA LEU A 95 2.87 16.18 3.43
C LEU A 95 4.32 16.70 3.37
N SER A 96 5.27 15.97 3.96
CA SER A 96 6.69 16.31 3.85
C SER A 96 7.17 16.17 2.40
N ALA A 97 8.18 16.95 2.01
CA ALA A 97 8.74 16.89 0.65
C ALA A 97 9.31 15.50 0.31
N GLN A 98 9.83 14.79 1.31
CA GLN A 98 10.41 13.46 1.15
C GLN A 98 9.37 12.33 1.17
N TRP A 99 8.09 12.62 1.46
CA TRP A 99 7.06 11.61 1.62
C TRP A 99 6.92 10.72 0.38
N VAL A 100 6.81 11.31 -0.82
CA VAL A 100 6.67 10.54 -2.07
C VAL A 100 7.91 9.68 -2.32
N GLY A 101 9.10 10.27 -2.26
CA GLY A 101 10.35 9.60 -2.66
C GLY A 101 10.87 8.56 -1.68
N GLN A 102 10.71 8.76 -0.36
CA GLN A 102 11.31 7.90 0.66
C GLN A 102 10.32 6.99 1.38
N HIS A 103 9.06 7.41 1.50
CA HIS A 103 8.05 6.68 2.27
C HIS A 103 7.06 5.94 1.37
N PHE A 104 6.35 6.67 0.50
CA PHE A 104 5.31 6.12 -0.36
C PHE A 104 5.87 5.14 -1.41
N VAL A 105 6.88 5.57 -2.17
CA VAL A 105 7.55 4.75 -3.18
C VAL A 105 8.24 3.51 -2.60
N ARG A 106 8.68 3.55 -1.34
CA ARG A 106 9.26 2.38 -0.67
C ARG A 106 8.20 1.31 -0.35
N ARG A 107 6.95 1.72 -0.14
CA ARG A 107 5.79 0.82 0.04
C ARG A 107 5.24 0.33 -1.30
N HIS A 108 5.30 1.18 -2.34
CA HIS A 108 4.74 0.95 -3.67
C HIS A 108 5.83 1.03 -4.76
N PRO A 109 6.71 0.01 -4.88
CA PRO A 109 7.79 0.00 -5.87
C PRO A 109 7.31 0.07 -7.32
N GLU A 110 6.08 -0.36 -7.60
CA GLU A 110 5.40 -0.23 -8.89
C GLU A 110 5.27 1.25 -9.32
N ILE A 111 4.89 2.13 -8.40
CA ILE A 111 4.77 3.57 -8.68
C ILE A 111 6.14 4.21 -8.92
N ARG A 112 7.20 3.72 -8.25
CA ARG A 112 8.57 4.17 -8.52
C ARG A 112 8.92 4.05 -9.99
N THR A 113 8.59 2.89 -10.55
CA THR A 113 8.90 2.55 -11.93
C THR A 113 8.17 3.47 -12.89
N ALA A 114 6.88 3.76 -12.62
CA ALA A 114 6.10 4.71 -13.39
C ALA A 114 6.66 6.15 -13.29
N LEU A 115 7.10 6.58 -12.11
CA LEU A 115 7.71 7.91 -11.90
C LEU A 115 9.08 8.07 -12.56
N SER A 116 9.86 7.00 -12.67
CA SER A 116 11.19 7.01 -13.29
C SER A 116 11.17 7.03 -14.83
N ARG A 117 10.00 6.86 -15.49
CA ARG A 117 9.93 6.85 -16.96
C ARG A 117 10.42 8.20 -17.53
N PRO A 118 11.34 8.18 -18.52
CA PRO A 118 11.90 9.40 -19.10
C PRO A 118 10.83 10.34 -19.63
N LYS A 119 11.00 11.65 -19.40
CA LYS A 119 10.16 12.68 -20.01
C LYS A 119 10.40 12.61 -21.50
N ASP A 120 9.44 12.08 -22.26
CA ASP A 120 9.34 12.36 -23.69
C ASP A 120 9.24 13.88 -23.80
N ARG A 121 10.40 14.50 -23.96
CA ARG A 121 10.52 15.90 -24.36
C ARG A 121 10.08 15.87 -25.81
N VAL A 122 8.77 15.91 -26.04
CA VAL A 122 8.25 16.40 -27.32
C VAL A 122 8.85 17.80 -27.45
N ARG A 123 9.92 17.90 -28.24
CA ARG A 123 10.48 19.18 -28.64
C ARG A 123 9.44 19.77 -29.59
N LEU A 124 8.51 20.53 -29.03
CA LEU A 124 7.71 21.47 -29.82
C LEU A 124 8.72 22.53 -30.29
N ASN A 125 9.17 22.38 -31.54
CA ASN A 125 9.86 23.41 -32.30
C ASN A 125 8.82 24.23 -33.06
#